data_AF-A0A7G1I557-F1
#
_entry.id   AF-A0A7G1I557-F1
#
_cell.length_a   1.000
_cell.length_b   1.000
_cell.length_c   1.000
_cell.angle_alpha   90.00
_cell.angle_beta   90.00
_cell.angle_gamma   90.00
#
_symmetry.space_group_name_H-M   'P 1'
#
loop_
_entity.id
_entity.type
_entity.pdbx_description
1 polymer ?
#
loop_
_entity_poly.entity_id
_entity_poly.type
_entity_poly.pdbx_seq_one_letter_code
_entity_poly.pdbx_strand_id
1 'polypeptide(L)'
;MPEVGIGFIPDVGGAYLLSRAPGSLGLHAALTGAPFSGADAIAMGFADHYVSHADLDAFRAAITSDGVASALAHYTVEPPPSELAAQRDWIDECYTGDTVAEIVAKLRDHGAQPANDAAELIATRSPIALSVTLEAVRRAAAMETLEDVLVQDYRVSSASLRSHDLAEGIRAQLIDKDRKPKWSPAALAEITRADVAAYFEPVDDDLSF
;
A
#
# COMPACT_ATOMS: atom_id res chain seq x y z
N MET A 1 -1.85 3.96 0.91
CA MET A 1 -2.33 3.21 -0.25
C MET A 1 -3.58 2.41 0.16
N PRO A 2 -4.79 3.02 0.15
CA PRO A 2 -6.03 2.41 0.65
C PRO A 2 -6.78 1.52 -0.37
N GLU A 3 -6.17 1.20 -1.51
CA GLU A 3 -6.80 0.62 -2.71
C GLU A 3 -7.49 -0.73 -2.44
N VAL A 4 -6.92 -1.57 -1.57
CA VAL A 4 -7.52 -2.86 -1.18
C VAL A 4 -8.89 -2.72 -0.50
N GLY A 5 -9.19 -1.53 0.05
CA GLY A 5 -10.49 -1.20 0.63
C GLY A 5 -11.59 -0.94 -0.40
N ILE A 6 -11.24 -0.74 -1.68
CA ILE A 6 -12.18 -0.53 -2.78
C ILE A 6 -12.07 -1.60 -3.87
N GLY A 7 -11.46 -2.77 -3.56
CA GLY A 7 -11.31 -3.85 -4.53
C GLY A 7 -10.25 -3.58 -5.61
N PHE A 8 -9.27 -2.73 -5.31
CA PHE A 8 -8.19 -2.36 -6.21
C PHE A 8 -6.82 -2.63 -5.58
N ILE A 9 -5.74 -2.50 -6.35
CA ILE A 9 -4.37 -2.79 -5.92
C ILE A 9 -3.60 -1.47 -5.90
N PRO A 10 -2.67 -1.24 -4.95
CA PRO A 10 -1.78 -0.09 -4.99
C PRO A 10 -1.05 0.02 -6.33
N ASP A 11 -1.37 1.06 -7.10
CA ASP A 11 -0.86 1.35 -8.44
C ASP A 11 0.03 2.61 -8.42
N VAL A 12 0.19 3.28 -9.57
CA VAL A 12 0.98 4.52 -9.76
C VAL A 12 2.43 4.43 -9.26
N GLY A 13 3.04 3.24 -9.31
CA GLY A 13 4.37 2.99 -8.76
C GLY A 13 4.37 2.78 -7.24
N GLY A 14 3.21 2.66 -6.61
CA GLY A 14 3.06 2.38 -5.19
C GLY A 14 3.77 1.10 -4.79
N ALA A 15 3.65 0.03 -5.59
CA ALA A 15 4.38 -1.21 -5.35
C ALA A 15 5.91 -1.04 -5.37
N TYR A 16 6.44 -0.09 -6.14
CA TYR A 16 7.87 0.24 -6.17
C TYR A 16 8.33 0.80 -4.82
N LEU A 17 7.59 1.77 -4.27
CA LEU A 17 7.89 2.36 -2.97
C LEU A 17 7.64 1.37 -1.82
N LEU A 18 6.49 0.69 -1.83
CA LEU A 18 6.11 -0.28 -0.79
C LEU A 18 7.12 -1.43 -0.70
N SER A 19 7.60 -1.95 -1.83
CA SER A 19 8.59 -3.04 -1.84
C SER A 19 9.98 -2.63 -1.33
N ARG A 20 10.26 -1.32 -1.24
CA ARG A 20 11.52 -0.76 -0.78
C ARG A 20 11.46 -0.19 0.64
N ALA A 21 10.29 -0.19 1.26
CA ALA A 21 10.14 0.18 2.66
C ALA A 21 10.93 -0.79 3.58
N PRO A 22 11.45 -0.35 4.73
CA PRO A 22 12.22 -1.21 5.61
C PRO A 22 11.42 -2.44 6.10
N GLY A 23 12.00 -3.63 5.96
CA GLY A 23 11.36 -4.87 6.42
C GLY A 23 10.03 -5.12 5.72
N SER A 24 8.99 -5.42 6.50
CA SER A 24 7.63 -5.67 6.03
C SER A 24 6.67 -4.49 6.23
N LEU A 25 7.20 -3.29 6.55
CA LEU A 25 6.37 -2.09 6.74
C LEU A 25 5.54 -1.76 5.49
N GLY A 26 6.12 -1.95 4.31
CA GLY A 26 5.41 -1.75 3.04
C GLY A 26 4.26 -2.73 2.85
N LEU A 27 4.45 -4.02 3.16
CA LEU A 27 3.37 -5.01 3.11
C LEU A 27 2.27 -4.70 4.13
N HIS A 28 2.64 -4.25 5.34
CA HIS A 28 1.67 -3.80 6.33
C HIS A 28 0.82 -2.65 5.79
N ALA A 29 1.44 -1.59 5.26
CA ALA A 29 0.74 -0.45 4.69
C ALA A 29 -0.15 -0.85 3.48
N ALA A 30 0.35 -1.74 2.61
CA ALA A 30 -0.34 -2.19 1.41
C ALA A 30 -1.59 -3.04 1.71
N LEU A 31 -1.49 -3.99 2.65
CA LEU A 31 -2.56 -4.93 2.96
C LEU A 31 -3.60 -4.36 3.92
N THR A 32 -3.17 -3.52 4.88
CA THR A 32 -4.13 -2.85 5.77
C THR A 32 -4.85 -1.71 5.07
N GLY A 33 -4.15 -1.00 4.17
CA GLY A 33 -4.60 0.25 3.58
C GLY A 33 -4.78 1.38 4.61
N ALA A 34 -4.15 1.25 5.79
CA ALA A 34 -4.24 2.26 6.85
C ALA A 34 -3.45 3.53 6.48
N PRO A 35 -3.90 4.72 6.91
CA PRO A 35 -3.11 5.93 6.80
C PRO A 35 -1.89 5.87 7.74
N PHE A 36 -0.83 6.57 7.38
CA PHE A 36 0.38 6.72 8.19
C PHE A 36 0.80 8.20 8.22
N SER A 37 1.58 8.59 9.23
CA SER A 37 1.95 9.98 9.48
C SER A 37 3.09 10.47 8.56
N GLY A 38 3.41 11.76 8.62
CA GLY A 38 4.57 12.31 7.91
C GLY A 38 5.90 11.71 8.38
N ALA A 39 6.04 11.40 9.69
CA ALA A 39 7.22 10.72 10.21
C ALA A 39 7.33 9.28 9.69
N ASP A 40 6.20 8.56 9.62
CA ASP A 40 6.14 7.21 9.06
C ASP A 40 6.45 7.22 7.56
N ALA A 41 5.97 8.24 6.82
CA ALA A 41 6.28 8.40 5.40
C ALA A 41 7.79 8.52 5.18
N ILE A 42 8.49 9.32 5.98
CA ILE A 42 9.95 9.43 5.93
C ILE A 42 10.60 8.09 6.30
N ALA A 43 10.16 7.46 7.40
CA ALA A 43 10.72 6.18 7.84
C ALA A 43 10.55 5.05 6.80
N MET A 44 9.49 5.08 6.00
CA MET A 44 9.24 4.13 4.92
C MET A 44 9.87 4.51 3.57
N GLY A 45 10.51 5.69 3.46
CA GLY A 45 11.11 6.16 2.21
C GLY A 45 10.11 6.76 1.20
N PHE A 46 8.94 7.21 1.67
CA PHE A 46 7.94 7.91 0.85
C PHE A 46 8.12 9.43 0.84
N ALA A 47 8.95 9.97 1.74
CA ALA A 47 9.26 11.40 1.84
C ALA A 47 10.68 11.60 2.39
N ASP A 48 11.26 12.76 2.11
CA ASP A 48 12.66 13.06 2.47
C ASP A 48 12.82 14.06 3.63
N HIS A 49 11.88 15.00 3.76
CA HIS A 49 12.00 16.14 4.67
C HIS A 49 10.70 16.39 5.43
N TYR A 50 10.82 16.83 6.68
CA TYR A 50 9.68 17.20 7.52
C TYR A 50 9.63 18.71 7.73
N VAL A 51 8.50 19.32 7.36
CA VAL A 51 8.23 20.76 7.54
C VAL A 51 6.91 20.90 8.30
N SER A 52 6.90 21.79 9.31
CA SER A 52 5.69 22.10 10.07
C SER A 52 4.60 22.68 9.16
N HIS A 53 3.35 22.26 9.37
CA HIS A 53 2.21 22.79 8.60
C HIS A 53 2.10 24.31 8.68
N ALA A 54 2.44 24.91 9.82
CA ALA A 54 2.38 26.36 10.03
C ALA A 54 3.38 27.14 9.15
N ASP A 55 4.46 26.49 8.70
CA ASP A 55 5.54 27.11 7.94
C ASP A 55 5.45 26.83 6.43
N LEU A 56 4.48 26.02 5.98
CA LEU A 56 4.42 25.57 4.57
C LEU A 56 4.30 26.71 3.56
N ASP A 57 3.51 27.75 3.87
CA ASP A 57 3.37 28.91 2.97
C ASP A 57 4.69 29.69 2.85
N ALA A 58 5.41 29.85 3.97
CA ALA A 58 6.71 30.52 3.99
C ALA A 58 7.79 29.68 3.29
N PHE A 59 7.80 28.36 3.52
CA PHE A 59 8.66 27.42 2.81
C PHE A 59 8.44 27.46 1.29
N ARG A 60 7.18 27.47 0.84
CA ARG A 60 6.84 27.59 -0.60
C ARG A 60 7.33 28.90 -1.20
N ALA A 61 7.17 30.01 -0.47
CA ALA A 61 7.69 31.30 -0.91
C ALA A 61 9.23 31.26 -1.03
N ALA A 62 9.91 30.71 -0.02
CA ALA A 62 11.36 30.57 0.02
C ALA A 62 11.93 29.70 -1.11
N ILE A 63 11.23 28.64 -1.53
CA ILE A 63 11.64 27.85 -2.71
C ILE A 63 11.75 28.73 -3.96
N THR A 64 10.82 29.68 -4.12
CA THR A 64 10.75 30.55 -5.30
C THR A 64 11.73 31.72 -5.21
N SER A 65 11.94 32.29 -4.02
CA SER A 65 12.84 33.43 -3.81
C SER A 65 14.31 33.02 -3.66
N ASP A 66 14.58 31.98 -2.86
CA ASP A 66 15.91 31.65 -2.36
C ASP A 66 16.42 30.28 -2.86
N GLY A 67 15.54 29.52 -3.52
CA GLY A 67 15.83 28.20 -4.08
C GLY A 67 15.60 27.03 -3.11
N VAL A 68 15.46 25.83 -3.68
CA VAL A 68 15.09 24.60 -2.94
C VAL A 68 16.04 24.29 -1.79
N ALA A 69 17.35 24.32 -2.04
CA ALA A 69 18.35 23.97 -1.01
C ALA A 69 18.32 24.93 0.19
N SER A 70 18.16 26.23 -0.06
CA SER A 70 18.07 27.24 1.00
C SER A 70 16.79 27.09 1.81
N ALA A 71 15.65 26.90 1.13
CA ALA A 71 14.37 26.69 1.77
C ALA A 71 14.37 25.43 2.65
N LEU A 72 14.91 24.31 2.15
CA LEU A 72 15.03 23.07 2.93
C LEU A 72 15.92 23.26 4.16
N ALA A 73 17.07 23.92 4.01
CA ALA A 73 17.99 24.16 5.12
C ALA A 73 17.36 25.04 6.23
N HIS A 74 16.44 25.93 5.87
CA HIS A 74 15.80 26.84 6.82
C HIS A 74 14.57 26.24 7.51
N TYR A 75 13.73 25.50 6.77
CA TYR A 75 12.40 25.09 7.24
C TYR A 75 12.30 23.60 7.62
N THR A 76 13.28 22.78 7.25
CA THR A 76 13.27 21.36 7.65
C THR A 76 13.59 21.25 9.13
N VAL A 77 12.76 20.48 9.85
CA VAL A 77 12.98 20.15 11.25
C VAL A 77 13.04 18.64 11.43
N GLU A 78 13.55 18.19 12.57
CA GLU A 78 13.51 16.76 12.91
C GLU A 78 12.05 16.29 12.99
N PRO A 79 11.66 15.21 12.29
CA PRO A 79 10.32 14.65 12.43
C PRO A 79 10.08 14.14 13.86
N PRO A 80 8.82 14.10 14.33
CA PRO A 80 8.49 13.34 15.53
C PRO A 80 8.81 11.83 15.32
N PRO A 81 8.88 11.03 16.40
CA PRO A 81 9.07 9.58 16.27
C PRO A 81 8.04 8.93 15.34
N SER A 82 8.49 7.97 14.52
CA SER A 82 7.60 7.15 13.70
C SER A 82 6.99 6.04 14.55
N GLU A 83 5.69 6.13 14.81
CA GLU A 83 4.94 5.10 15.52
C GLU A 83 4.92 3.79 14.74
N LEU A 84 4.83 3.85 13.40
CA LEU A 84 4.83 2.67 12.56
C LEU A 84 6.19 1.95 12.57
N ALA A 85 7.30 2.71 12.52
CA ALA A 85 8.63 2.11 12.63
C ALA A 85 8.86 1.44 13.99
N ALA A 86 8.26 1.97 15.06
CA ALA A 86 8.30 1.35 16.38
C ALA A 86 7.54 0.01 16.45
N GLN A 87 6.63 -0.26 15.51
CA GLN A 87 5.90 -1.53 15.39
C GLN A 87 6.63 -2.58 14.54
N ARG A 88 7.82 -2.28 14.03
CA ARG A 88 8.49 -3.10 13.01
C ARG A 88 8.74 -4.54 13.45
N ASP A 89 9.06 -4.79 14.72
CA ASP A 89 9.42 -6.15 15.18
C ASP A 89 8.29 -7.16 14.92
N TRP A 90 7.06 -6.88 15.33
CA TRP A 90 5.94 -7.79 15.10
C TRP A 90 5.46 -7.77 13.64
N ILE A 91 5.62 -6.65 12.93
CA ILE A 91 5.31 -6.56 11.51
C ILE A 91 6.24 -7.49 10.72
N ASP A 92 7.55 -7.42 10.95
CA ASP A 92 8.53 -8.27 10.29
C ASP A 92 8.31 -9.75 10.64
N GLU A 93 7.85 -10.07 11.85
CA GLU A 93 7.49 -11.43 12.23
C GLU A 93 6.24 -11.95 11.48
N CYS A 94 5.15 -11.18 11.49
CA CYS A 94 3.83 -11.65 11.05
C CYS A 94 3.66 -11.66 9.53
N TYR A 95 4.32 -10.74 8.80
CA TYR A 95 4.13 -10.58 7.35
C TYR A 95 5.00 -11.50 6.48
N THR A 96 5.61 -12.51 7.09
CA THR A 96 6.45 -13.53 6.42
C THR A 96 5.67 -14.69 5.78
N GLY A 97 4.35 -14.78 6.00
CA GLY A 97 3.52 -15.87 5.44
C GLY A 97 3.43 -15.82 3.92
N ASP A 98 3.42 -16.97 3.24
CA ASP A 98 3.39 -17.06 1.78
C ASP A 98 2.05 -16.58 1.21
N THR A 99 0.98 -16.64 2.00
CA THR A 99 -0.36 -16.19 1.63
C THR A 99 -0.90 -15.14 2.61
N VAL A 100 -1.86 -14.33 2.16
CA VAL A 100 -2.54 -13.38 3.06
C VAL A 100 -3.25 -14.11 4.20
N ALA A 101 -3.78 -15.32 3.96
CA ALA A 101 -4.39 -16.14 5.00
C ALA A 101 -3.39 -16.52 6.10
N GLU A 102 -2.16 -16.88 5.73
CA GLU A 102 -1.08 -17.15 6.68
C GLU A 102 -0.66 -15.89 7.45
N ILE A 103 -0.56 -14.74 6.78
CA ILE A 103 -0.25 -13.46 7.43
C ILE A 103 -1.33 -13.12 8.47
N VAL A 104 -2.60 -13.24 8.11
CA VAL A 104 -3.73 -12.99 9.03
C VAL A 104 -3.70 -13.96 10.22
N ALA A 105 -3.39 -15.24 9.99
CA ALA A 105 -3.26 -16.22 11.07
C ALA A 105 -2.12 -15.83 12.04
N LYS A 106 -0.94 -15.48 11.52
CA LYS A 106 0.19 -15.03 12.34
C LYS A 106 -0.13 -13.77 13.15
N LEU A 107 -0.79 -12.79 12.54
CA LEU A 107 -1.21 -11.55 13.22
C LEU A 107 -2.13 -11.82 14.40
N ARG A 108 -3.08 -12.76 14.25
CA ARG A 108 -4.00 -13.16 15.32
C ARG A 108 -3.29 -13.93 16.43
N ASP A 109 -2.32 -14.77 16.07
CA ASP A 109 -1.60 -15.62 17.03
C ASP A 109 -0.48 -14.88 17.80
N HIS A 110 -0.01 -13.73 17.31
CA HIS A 110 1.10 -12.97 17.92
C HIS A 110 0.80 -12.46 19.34
N GLY A 111 -0.46 -12.14 19.66
CA GLY A 111 -0.87 -11.69 21.00
C GLY A 111 -0.66 -10.20 21.32
N ALA A 112 -0.09 -9.42 20.39
CA ALA A 112 -0.06 -7.96 20.51
C ALA A 112 -1.37 -7.34 20.00
N GLN A 113 -1.87 -6.32 20.69
CA GLN A 113 -3.11 -5.65 20.27
C GLN A 113 -3.01 -5.03 18.87
N PRO A 114 -1.93 -4.29 18.50
CA PRO A 114 -1.79 -3.73 17.16
C PRO A 114 -1.77 -4.78 16.03
N ALA A 115 -1.22 -5.97 16.30
CA ALA A 115 -1.22 -7.07 15.34
C ALA A 115 -2.65 -7.60 15.09
N ASN A 116 -3.43 -7.78 16.16
CA ASN A 116 -4.84 -8.16 16.08
C ASN A 116 -5.68 -7.10 15.35
N ASP A 117 -5.47 -5.81 15.65
CA ASP A 117 -6.17 -4.72 14.97
C ASP A 117 -5.87 -4.70 13.46
N ALA A 118 -4.61 -4.99 13.07
CA ALA A 118 -4.23 -5.13 11.67
C ALA A 118 -4.93 -6.32 11.00
N ALA A 119 -5.02 -7.48 11.68
CA ALA A 119 -5.75 -8.65 11.16
C ALA A 119 -7.23 -8.34 10.91
N GLU A 120 -7.89 -7.69 11.87
CA GLU A 120 -9.30 -7.32 11.74
C GLU A 120 -9.52 -6.29 10.63
N LEU A 121 -8.60 -5.33 10.47
CA LEU A 121 -8.67 -4.37 9.37
C LEU A 121 -8.49 -5.05 8.00
N ILE A 122 -7.49 -5.94 7.87
CA ILE A 122 -7.26 -6.73 6.66
C ILE A 122 -8.50 -7.56 6.30
N ALA A 123 -9.18 -8.15 7.29
CA ALA A 123 -10.38 -8.95 7.07
C ALA A 123 -11.57 -8.16 6.46
N THR A 124 -11.54 -6.82 6.49
CA THR A 124 -12.56 -5.99 5.83
C THR A 124 -12.29 -5.73 4.33
N ARG A 125 -11.09 -6.05 3.84
CA ARG A 125 -10.64 -5.73 2.48
C ARG A 125 -11.05 -6.80 1.48
N SER A 126 -10.96 -6.48 0.19
CA SER A 126 -11.25 -7.44 -0.88
C SER A 126 -10.23 -8.59 -0.86
N PRO A 127 -10.66 -9.87 -0.75
CA PRO A 127 -9.75 -11.01 -0.70
C PRO A 127 -8.85 -11.14 -1.95
N ILE A 128 -9.41 -10.88 -3.13
CA ILE A 128 -8.62 -10.91 -4.37
C ILE A 128 -7.66 -9.73 -4.45
N ALA A 129 -8.10 -8.52 -4.08
CA ALA A 129 -7.22 -7.34 -4.07
C ALA A 129 -6.05 -7.50 -3.10
N LEU A 130 -6.28 -8.04 -1.90
CA LEU A 130 -5.23 -8.38 -0.93
C LEU A 130 -4.21 -9.35 -1.51
N SER A 131 -4.69 -10.43 -2.14
CA SER A 131 -3.84 -11.49 -2.68
C SER A 131 -2.99 -11.00 -3.85
N VAL A 132 -3.57 -10.20 -4.75
CA VAL A 132 -2.84 -9.58 -5.86
C VAL A 132 -1.88 -8.50 -5.34
N THR A 133 -2.24 -7.74 -4.31
CA THR A 133 -1.35 -6.74 -3.68
C THR A 133 -0.11 -7.39 -3.07
N LEU A 134 -0.27 -8.49 -2.32
CA LEU A 134 0.86 -9.24 -1.77
C LEU A 134 1.81 -9.69 -2.87
N GLU A 135 1.28 -10.27 -3.94
CA GLU A 135 2.05 -10.72 -5.09
C GLU A 135 2.72 -9.55 -5.83
N ALA A 136 2.01 -8.44 -6.07
CA ALA A 136 2.51 -7.27 -6.78
C ALA A 136 3.69 -6.62 -6.05
N VAL A 137 3.60 -6.46 -4.72
CA VAL A 137 4.68 -5.91 -3.91
C VAL A 137 5.89 -6.85 -3.90
N ARG A 138 5.68 -8.16 -3.82
CA ARG A 138 6.77 -9.15 -3.89
C ARG A 138 7.49 -9.16 -5.23
N ARG A 139 6.75 -9.09 -6.34
CA ARG A 139 7.33 -8.97 -7.68
C ARG A 139 8.09 -7.66 -7.85
N ALA A 140 7.54 -6.55 -7.38
CA ALA A 140 8.17 -5.24 -7.45
C ALA A 140 9.50 -5.16 -6.67
N ALA A 141 9.66 -5.97 -5.62
CA ALA A 141 10.93 -6.08 -4.89
C ALA A 141 12.07 -6.69 -5.74
N ALA A 142 11.72 -7.48 -6.77
CA ALA A 142 12.67 -8.09 -7.69
C ALA A 142 12.84 -7.29 -9.00
N MET A 143 12.09 -6.20 -9.19
CA MET A 143 12.17 -5.34 -10.37
C MET A 143 13.16 -4.20 -10.13
N GLU A 144 14.02 -3.95 -11.13
CA GLU A 144 15.08 -2.95 -11.03
C GLU A 144 14.56 -1.52 -11.22
N THR A 145 13.61 -1.33 -12.14
CA THR A 145 13.16 0.00 -12.58
C THR A 145 11.73 0.32 -12.13
N LEU A 146 11.40 1.61 -12.10
CA LEU A 146 10.04 2.07 -11.86
C LEU A 146 9.15 1.72 -13.07
N GLU A 147 9.70 1.81 -14.27
CA GLU A 147 9.06 1.49 -15.54
C GLU A 147 8.55 0.04 -15.55
N ASP A 148 9.36 -0.93 -15.11
CA ASP A 148 8.94 -2.33 -15.01
C ASP A 148 7.77 -2.53 -14.03
N VAL A 149 7.79 -1.81 -12.89
CA VAL A 149 6.69 -1.84 -11.92
C VAL A 149 5.44 -1.19 -12.50
N LEU A 150 5.57 -0.10 -13.25
CA LEU A 150 4.43 0.54 -13.89
C LEU A 150 3.81 -0.33 -15.00
N VAL A 151 4.60 -1.12 -15.72
CA VAL A 151 4.06 -2.13 -16.65
C VAL A 151 3.24 -3.18 -15.89
N GLN A 152 3.73 -3.65 -14.74
CA GLN A 152 2.96 -4.52 -13.86
C GLN A 152 1.66 -3.86 -13.38
N ASP A 153 1.75 -2.63 -12.84
CA ASP A 153 0.60 -1.88 -12.34
C ASP A 153 -0.46 -1.70 -13.42
N TYR A 154 -0.04 -1.45 -14.67
CA TYR A 154 -0.93 -1.34 -15.81
C TYR A 154 -1.70 -2.63 -16.10
N ARG A 155 -1.02 -3.79 -16.09
CA ARG A 155 -1.67 -5.10 -16.27
C ARG A 155 -2.65 -5.40 -15.14
N VAL A 156 -2.23 -5.19 -13.89
CA VAL A 156 -3.06 -5.41 -12.70
C VAL A 156 -4.30 -4.51 -12.72
N SER A 157 -4.12 -3.23 -13.06
CA SER A 157 -5.23 -2.27 -13.20
C SER A 157 -6.18 -2.69 -14.32
N SER A 158 -5.65 -3.09 -15.48
CA SER A 158 -6.44 -3.57 -16.61
C SER A 158 -7.25 -4.83 -16.29
N ALA A 159 -6.68 -5.74 -15.50
CA ALA A 159 -7.37 -6.93 -15.01
C ALA A 159 -8.47 -6.59 -13.99
N SER A 160 -8.21 -5.66 -13.07
CA SER A 160 -9.20 -5.25 -12.08
C SER A 160 -10.45 -4.59 -12.68
N LEU A 161 -10.36 -3.97 -13.87
CA LEU A 161 -11.52 -3.45 -14.59
C LEU A 161 -12.52 -4.55 -14.97
N ARG A 162 -12.08 -5.80 -15.04
CA ARG A 162 -12.94 -6.98 -15.26
C ARG A 162 -13.38 -7.65 -13.96
N SER A 163 -12.87 -7.20 -12.81
CA SER A 163 -13.17 -7.78 -11.52
C SER A 163 -14.49 -7.27 -10.97
N HIS A 164 -15.17 -8.12 -10.20
CA HIS A 164 -16.36 -7.72 -9.44
C HIS A 164 -16.03 -6.65 -8.39
N ASP A 165 -14.93 -6.86 -7.65
CA ASP A 165 -14.63 -6.12 -6.43
C ASP A 165 -14.30 -4.64 -6.66
N LEU A 166 -13.71 -4.27 -7.81
CA LEU A 166 -13.45 -2.86 -8.10
C LEU A 166 -14.77 -2.06 -8.16
N ALA A 167 -15.74 -2.55 -8.94
CA ALA A 167 -17.04 -1.88 -9.07
C ALA A 167 -17.81 -1.87 -7.74
N GLU A 168 -17.81 -2.99 -7.02
CA GLU A 168 -18.49 -3.12 -5.73
C GLU A 168 -17.85 -2.24 -4.64
N GLY A 169 -16.52 -2.17 -4.59
CA GLY A 169 -15.79 -1.37 -3.62
C GLY A 169 -16.00 0.13 -3.84
N ILE A 170 -15.95 0.59 -5.10
CA ILE A 170 -16.30 1.96 -5.46
C ILE A 170 -17.76 2.26 -5.09
N ARG A 171 -18.69 1.34 -5.36
CA ARG A 171 -20.10 1.49 -4.97
C ARG A 171 -20.22 1.70 -3.46
N ALA A 172 -19.70 0.77 -2.67
CA ALA A 172 -19.81 0.77 -1.21
C ALA A 172 -19.13 1.99 -0.55
N GLN A 173 -17.99 2.42 -1.08
CA GLN A 173 -17.16 3.47 -0.47
C GLN A 173 -17.56 4.89 -0.93
N LEU A 174 -17.83 5.08 -2.23
CA LEU A 174 -17.91 6.42 -2.83
C LEU A 174 -19.32 6.77 -3.35
N ILE A 175 -20.07 5.80 -3.86
CA ILE A 175 -21.40 6.04 -4.44
C ILE A 175 -22.47 5.96 -3.34
N ASP A 176 -22.68 4.77 -2.79
CA ASP A 176 -23.71 4.51 -1.78
C ASP A 176 -23.21 4.88 -0.37
N LYS A 177 -21.89 4.84 -0.17
CA LYS A 177 -21.22 5.19 1.10
C LYS A 177 -21.70 4.35 2.30
N ASP A 178 -22.21 3.16 2.04
CA ASP A 178 -22.70 2.22 3.05
C ASP A 178 -21.57 1.54 3.83
N ARG A 179 -20.34 1.53 3.28
CA ARG A 179 -19.15 0.85 3.82
C ARG A 179 -19.40 -0.64 4.07
N LYS A 180 -20.23 -1.29 3.23
CA LYS A 180 -20.59 -2.70 3.31
C LYS A 180 -20.43 -3.39 1.95
N PRO A 181 -19.19 -3.43 1.42
CA PRO A 181 -18.92 -4.13 0.17
C PRO A 181 -19.18 -5.64 0.32
N LYS A 182 -19.72 -6.25 -0.73
CA LYS A 182 -19.95 -7.69 -0.84
C LYS A 182 -18.92 -8.31 -1.77
N TRP A 183 -17.74 -8.61 -1.24
CA TRP A 183 -16.64 -9.14 -2.05
C TRP A 183 -16.95 -10.48 -2.71
N SER A 184 -16.38 -10.68 -3.89
CA SER A 184 -16.47 -11.91 -4.68
C SER A 184 -15.13 -12.19 -5.37
N PRO A 185 -14.37 -13.21 -4.93
CA PRO A 185 -14.70 -14.19 -3.89
C PRO A 185 -14.79 -13.58 -2.47
N ALA A 186 -15.59 -14.21 -1.59
CA ALA A 186 -15.91 -13.64 -0.27
C ALA A 186 -14.85 -13.95 0.80
N ALA A 187 -14.10 -15.05 0.65
CA ALA A 187 -13.06 -15.46 1.59
C ALA A 187 -11.70 -15.70 0.92
N LEU A 188 -10.63 -15.46 1.68
CA LEU A 188 -9.24 -15.73 1.24
C LEU A 188 -9.02 -17.19 0.84
N ALA A 189 -9.73 -18.14 1.46
CA ALA A 189 -9.64 -19.56 1.14
C ALA A 189 -10.19 -19.93 -0.25
N GLU A 190 -10.99 -19.05 -0.85
CA GLU A 190 -11.55 -19.24 -2.20
C GLU A 190 -10.62 -18.71 -3.29
N ILE A 191 -9.57 -17.95 -2.93
CA ILE A 191 -8.62 -17.39 -3.90
C ILE A 191 -7.62 -18.46 -4.32
N THR A 192 -7.57 -18.76 -5.61
CA THR A 192 -6.57 -19.67 -6.16
C THR A 192 -5.35 -18.92 -6.68
N ARG A 193 -4.23 -19.63 -6.84
CA ARG A 193 -3.04 -19.08 -7.52
C ARG A 193 -3.33 -18.65 -8.96
N ALA A 194 -4.27 -19.32 -9.63
CA ALA A 194 -4.66 -18.97 -11.00
C ALA A 194 -5.42 -17.65 -11.04
N ASP A 195 -6.29 -17.39 -10.06
CA ASP A 195 -7.02 -16.12 -9.95
C ASP A 195 -6.04 -14.96 -9.77
N VAL A 196 -5.01 -15.13 -8.93
CA VAL A 196 -3.96 -14.12 -8.73
C VAL A 196 -3.12 -13.95 -10.01
N ALA A 197 -2.65 -15.05 -10.61
CA ALA A 197 -1.82 -15.01 -11.80
C ALA A 197 -2.49 -14.27 -12.98
N ALA A 198 -3.81 -14.41 -13.13
CA ALA A 198 -4.58 -13.76 -14.18
C ALA A 198 -4.50 -12.21 -14.17
N TYR A 199 -4.15 -11.59 -13.03
CA TYR A 199 -3.96 -10.15 -12.94
C TYR A 199 -2.64 -9.65 -13.53
N PHE A 200 -1.68 -10.56 -13.76
CA PHE A 200 -0.35 -10.21 -14.25
C PHE A 200 -0.11 -10.63 -15.70
N GLU A 201 -1.09 -11.24 -16.35
CA GLU A 201 -1.02 -11.61 -17.75
C GLU A 201 -0.87 -10.37 -18.65
N PRO A 202 -0.11 -10.47 -19.76
CA PRO A 202 0.03 -9.38 -20.72
C PRO A 202 -1.32 -8.93 -21.31
N VAL A 203 -1.38 -7.68 -21.76
CA VAL A 203 -2.51 -7.11 -22.50
C VAL A 203 -2.05 -6.70 -23.91
N ASP A 204 -2.98 -6.65 -24.88
CA ASP A 204 -2.67 -6.48 -26.31
C ASP A 204 -1.93 -5.16 -26.63
N ASP A 205 -2.13 -4.11 -25.82
CA ASP A 205 -1.44 -2.81 -25.88
C ASP A 205 -0.75 -2.51 -24.54
N ASP A 206 0.28 -3.28 -24.20
CA ASP A 206 0.99 -3.12 -22.92
C ASP A 206 1.67 -1.75 -22.77
N LEU A 207 1.91 -1.34 -21.53
CA LEU A 207 2.53 -0.04 -21.24
C LEU A 207 3.95 0.04 -21.80
N SER A 208 4.30 1.17 -22.41
CA SER A 208 5.64 1.47 -22.94
C SER A 208 6.04 2.92 -22.63
N PHE A 209 7.36 3.19 -22.67
CA PHE A 209 7.99 4.47 -22.31
C PHE A 209 8.84 5.03 -23.45
#